data_AF-A0AAE5AWJ1-F1
#
_entry.id   AF-A0AAE5AWJ1-F1
#
_cell.length_a   1.000
_cell.length_b   1.000
_cell.length_c   1.000
_cell.angle_alpha   90.00
_cell.angle_beta   90.00
_cell.angle_gamma   90.00
#
_symmetry.space_group_name_H-M   'P 1'
#
loop_
_entity.id
_entity.type
_entity.pdbx_description
1 polymer ?
#
loop_
_entity_poly.entity_id
_entity_poly.type
_entity_poly.pdbx_seq_one_letter_code
_entity_poly.pdbx_strand_id
1 'polypeptide(L)'
;MHSGRASARGSPNEDQTRRRHRLLRLQGRAKLSGRPFTFWRVLPLIGEPASSYFSRLVIDECNHLPEMYASEVGVDTIFKSEELLERIFRLPISEADKERLRHWTPVERNGRIFLAGQTFRRNEFRWARRLECRHCIAEVPYHRVWWHLEFFRMCPVHQCSLEPIRHGQRSIGRWWPRYSHAASERLPHVELGDGEDTLESYVIRHLINRDGHSSEREVGDFIETAEVVGRLIGNPRQPTVPPFSKADLDLGYRVLNGGPSSIIEHFRAWMQANPPPPFAYRIRDLAGWADEYLLSQDRNLDPEVDDVANQLLLDVADIIRVECERVLGR
;
A
#
# COMPACT_ATOMS: atom_id res chain seq x y z
N MET A 1 -58.83 -29.62 17.42
CA MET A 1 -57.76 -28.60 17.45
C MET A 1 -56.50 -29.20 16.85
N HIS A 2 -56.27 -29.01 15.54
CA HIS A 2 -55.06 -29.47 14.87
C HIS A 2 -54.26 -28.26 14.38
N SER A 3 -53.12 -28.06 15.04
CA SER A 3 -52.12 -27.06 14.69
C SER A 3 -51.31 -27.55 13.49
N GLY A 4 -51.52 -26.92 12.34
CA GLY A 4 -50.74 -27.14 11.12
C GLY A 4 -49.46 -26.31 11.17
N ARG A 5 -48.30 -26.98 11.27
CA ARG A 5 -46.97 -26.37 11.08
C ARG A 5 -46.82 -25.95 9.62
N ALA A 6 -46.77 -24.65 9.37
CA ALA A 6 -46.37 -24.09 8.08
C ALA A 6 -44.88 -24.35 7.84
N SER A 7 -44.57 -25.11 6.79
CA SER A 7 -43.21 -25.37 6.32
C SER A 7 -42.68 -24.11 5.63
N ALA A 8 -41.59 -23.54 6.15
CA ALA A 8 -40.92 -22.38 5.56
C ALA A 8 -40.36 -22.76 4.18
N ARG A 9 -40.98 -22.25 3.12
CA ARG A 9 -40.47 -22.36 1.76
C ARG A 9 -39.25 -21.44 1.64
N GLY A 10 -38.07 -22.05 1.53
CA GLY A 10 -36.82 -21.33 1.24
C GLY A 10 -36.94 -20.55 -0.07
N SER A 11 -36.27 -19.39 -0.13
CA SER A 11 -36.26 -18.54 -1.31
C SER A 11 -35.67 -19.30 -2.51
N PRO A 12 -36.24 -19.17 -3.73
CA PRO A 12 -35.73 -19.84 -4.94
C PRO A 12 -34.23 -19.62 -5.19
N ASN A 13 -33.68 -18.51 -4.69
CA ASN A 13 -32.27 -18.14 -4.83
C ASN A 13 -31.33 -18.95 -3.91
N GLU A 14 -31.81 -19.40 -2.74
CA GLU A 14 -31.03 -20.24 -1.82
C GLU A 14 -30.91 -21.67 -2.33
N ASP A 15 -31.95 -22.19 -2.98
CA ASP A 15 -31.97 -23.57 -3.48
C ASP A 15 -31.14 -23.73 -4.75
N GLN A 16 -31.09 -22.69 -5.61
CA GLN A 16 -30.15 -22.60 -6.72
C GLN A 16 -28.70 -22.51 -6.23
N THR A 17 -28.43 -21.68 -5.22
CA THR A 17 -27.10 -21.54 -4.61
C THR A 17 -26.64 -22.87 -4.00
N ARG A 18 -27.51 -23.58 -3.27
CA ARG A 18 -27.21 -24.90 -2.68
C ARG A 18 -26.97 -25.98 -3.73
N ARG A 19 -27.76 -26.03 -4.80
CA ARG A 19 -27.54 -26.98 -5.92
C ARG A 19 -26.23 -26.70 -6.65
N ARG A 20 -25.88 -25.43 -6.87
CA ARG A 20 -24.60 -25.02 -7.47
C ARG A 20 -23.42 -25.37 -6.57
N HIS A 21 -23.54 -25.16 -5.26
CA HIS A 21 -22.54 -25.57 -4.25
C HIS A 21 -22.33 -27.10 -4.21
N ARG A 22 -23.40 -27.88 -4.41
CA ARG A 22 -23.34 -29.34 -4.45
C ARG A 22 -22.65 -29.85 -5.72
N LEU A 23 -22.89 -29.21 -6.87
CA LEU A 23 -22.18 -29.48 -8.12
C LEU A 23 -20.70 -29.08 -8.05
N LEU A 24 -20.39 -27.95 -7.42
CA LEU A 24 -19.00 -27.52 -7.17
C LEU A 24 -18.25 -28.48 -6.24
N ARG A 25 -18.89 -29.03 -5.20
CA ARG A 25 -18.28 -30.09 -4.36
C ARG A 25 -18.00 -31.38 -5.13
N LEU A 26 -18.87 -31.74 -6.07
CA LEU A 26 -18.67 -32.90 -6.94
C LEU A 26 -17.56 -32.65 -7.98
N GLN A 27 -17.43 -31.42 -8.49
CA GLN A 27 -16.32 -31.00 -9.35
C GLN A 27 -15.01 -30.78 -8.58
N GLY A 28 -15.06 -30.38 -7.31
CA GLY A 28 -13.90 -30.20 -6.42
C GLY A 28 -13.13 -31.50 -6.18
N ARG A 29 -13.83 -32.64 -6.15
CA ARG A 29 -13.19 -33.97 -6.10
C ARG A 29 -12.49 -34.36 -7.41
N ALA A 30 -12.84 -33.76 -8.55
CA ALA A 30 -12.16 -33.95 -9.84
C ALA A 30 -11.11 -32.84 -10.14
N LYS A 31 -11.19 -31.68 -9.47
CA LYS A 31 -10.25 -30.54 -9.56
C LYS A 31 -8.93 -30.74 -8.82
N LEU A 32 -8.73 -31.89 -8.18
CA LEU A 32 -7.41 -32.36 -7.69
C LEU A 32 -6.40 -32.64 -8.83
N SER A 33 -6.77 -32.43 -10.10
CA SER A 33 -5.96 -32.60 -11.31
C SER A 33 -5.15 -31.35 -11.74
N GLY A 34 -5.12 -30.28 -10.94
CA GLY A 34 -4.03 -29.28 -11.00
C GLY A 34 -4.36 -27.85 -11.45
N ARG A 35 -5.61 -27.54 -11.84
CA ARG A 35 -6.03 -26.17 -12.22
C ARG A 35 -7.15 -25.62 -11.33
N PRO A 36 -6.99 -24.43 -10.72
CA PRO A 36 -7.95 -23.91 -9.75
C PRO A 36 -9.24 -23.36 -10.37
N PHE A 37 -9.24 -22.96 -11.65
CA PHE A 37 -10.39 -22.37 -12.33
C PHE A 37 -10.70 -23.05 -13.65
N THR A 38 -11.99 -23.06 -14.02
CA THR A 38 -12.49 -23.59 -15.31
C THR A 38 -12.44 -22.53 -16.41
N PHE A 39 -12.66 -21.26 -16.05
CA PHE A 39 -12.61 -20.11 -16.95
C PHE A 39 -11.71 -19.01 -16.35
N TRP A 40 -11.03 -18.25 -17.22
CA TRP A 40 -10.15 -17.14 -16.83
C TRP A 40 -10.34 -15.96 -17.79
N ARG A 41 -11.60 -15.54 -17.96
CA ARG A 41 -11.96 -14.46 -18.89
C ARG A 41 -11.57 -13.09 -18.37
N VAL A 42 -11.41 -12.98 -17.05
CA VAL A 42 -10.99 -11.76 -16.37
C VAL A 42 -9.49 -11.57 -16.53
N LEU A 43 -9.10 -10.35 -16.90
CA LEU A 43 -7.70 -9.96 -17.11
C LEU A 43 -7.18 -9.15 -15.90
N PRO A 44 -5.92 -9.36 -15.46
CA PRO A 44 -5.33 -8.58 -14.38
C PRO A 44 -5.24 -7.09 -14.73
N LEU A 45 -5.54 -6.24 -13.75
CA LEU A 45 -5.55 -4.78 -13.89
C LEU A 45 -4.32 -4.10 -13.25
N ILE A 46 -4.13 -2.82 -13.53
CA ILE A 46 -3.08 -2.01 -12.91
C ILE A 46 -3.38 -1.84 -11.42
N GLY A 47 -2.38 -2.10 -10.58
CA GLY A 47 -2.54 -2.04 -9.13
C GLY A 47 -3.26 -3.23 -8.52
N GLU A 48 -3.63 -4.23 -9.31
CA GLU A 48 -4.39 -5.36 -8.82
C GLU A 48 -3.47 -6.45 -8.23
N PRO A 49 -3.51 -6.70 -6.91
CA PRO A 49 -2.76 -7.80 -6.31
C PRO A 49 -3.44 -9.14 -6.61
N ALA A 50 -2.68 -10.23 -6.48
CA ALA A 50 -3.14 -11.61 -6.68
C ALA A 50 -4.45 -11.94 -5.94
N SER A 51 -4.65 -11.43 -4.72
CA SER A 51 -5.88 -11.64 -3.94
C SER A 51 -7.12 -11.00 -4.56
N SER A 52 -6.99 -9.79 -5.10
CA SER A 52 -8.06 -9.11 -5.84
C SER A 52 -8.38 -9.85 -7.13
N TYR A 53 -7.36 -10.23 -7.88
CA TYR A 53 -7.53 -10.97 -9.13
C TYR A 53 -8.20 -12.32 -8.91
N PHE A 54 -7.73 -13.08 -7.91
CA PHE A 54 -8.36 -14.33 -7.49
C PHE A 54 -9.83 -14.14 -7.13
N SER A 55 -10.16 -13.13 -6.33
CA SER A 55 -11.54 -12.83 -5.97
C SER A 55 -12.42 -12.56 -7.19
N ARG A 56 -11.94 -11.83 -8.19
CA ARG A 56 -12.69 -11.61 -9.43
C ARG A 56 -12.87 -12.89 -10.25
N LEU A 57 -11.86 -13.76 -10.30
CA LEU A 57 -12.00 -15.08 -10.94
C LEU A 57 -13.07 -15.93 -10.25
N VAL A 58 -13.14 -15.91 -8.91
CA VAL A 58 -14.19 -16.64 -8.16
C VAL A 58 -15.58 -16.09 -8.47
N ILE A 59 -15.73 -14.77 -8.55
CA ILE A 59 -17.00 -14.15 -8.92
C ILE A 59 -17.41 -14.51 -10.35
N ASP A 60 -16.48 -14.47 -11.30
CA ASP A 60 -16.70 -14.86 -12.70
C ASP A 60 -17.10 -16.34 -12.85
N GLU A 61 -16.42 -17.26 -12.15
CA GLU A 61 -16.70 -18.70 -12.28
C GLU A 61 -18.02 -19.12 -11.62
N CYS A 62 -18.29 -18.66 -10.39
CA CYS A 62 -19.36 -19.24 -9.60
C CYS A 62 -20.11 -18.29 -8.66
N ASN A 63 -19.79 -16.99 -8.64
CA ASN A 63 -20.37 -16.02 -7.70
C ASN A 63 -20.30 -16.53 -6.24
N HIS A 64 -19.17 -17.16 -5.87
CA HIS A 64 -18.94 -17.72 -4.54
C HIS A 64 -18.11 -16.76 -3.66
N LEU A 65 -17.98 -17.09 -2.37
CA LEU A 65 -17.11 -16.36 -1.45
C LEU A 65 -15.66 -16.75 -1.75
N PRO A 66 -14.77 -15.79 -2.04
CA PRO A 66 -13.38 -16.10 -2.40
C PRO A 66 -12.65 -16.93 -1.34
N GLU A 67 -12.87 -16.65 -0.06
CA GLU A 67 -12.27 -17.38 1.06
C GLU A 67 -12.73 -18.85 1.13
N MET A 68 -14.01 -19.11 0.82
CA MET A 68 -14.56 -20.46 0.77
C MET A 68 -14.01 -21.21 -0.43
N TYR A 69 -13.96 -20.55 -1.59
CA TYR A 69 -13.40 -21.12 -2.80
C TYR A 69 -11.90 -21.43 -2.65
N ALA A 70 -11.14 -20.53 -2.03
CA ALA A 70 -9.72 -20.72 -1.70
C ALA A 70 -9.51 -22.01 -0.90
N SER A 71 -10.28 -22.19 0.18
CA SER A 71 -10.26 -23.42 1.00
C SER A 71 -10.58 -24.67 0.17
N GLU A 72 -11.59 -24.60 -0.71
CA GLU A 72 -11.98 -25.72 -1.59
C GLU A 72 -10.90 -26.11 -2.61
N VAL A 73 -10.06 -25.16 -3.04
CA VAL A 73 -8.92 -25.41 -3.96
C VAL A 73 -7.58 -25.59 -3.24
N GLY A 74 -7.59 -25.70 -1.91
CA GLY A 74 -6.41 -25.95 -1.08
C GLY A 74 -5.46 -24.75 -1.02
N VAL A 75 -6.02 -23.55 -0.90
CA VAL A 75 -5.32 -22.29 -0.57
C VAL A 75 -5.78 -21.84 0.81
N ASP A 76 -4.83 -21.53 1.69
CA ASP A 76 -5.15 -21.07 3.04
C ASP A 76 -5.93 -19.75 3.03
N THR A 77 -6.88 -19.60 3.95
CA THR A 77 -7.66 -18.36 4.08
C THR A 77 -6.79 -17.19 4.53
N ILE A 78 -5.70 -17.47 5.26
CA ILE A 78 -4.60 -16.56 5.57
C ILE A 78 -3.44 -16.89 4.61
N PHE A 79 -3.60 -16.47 3.36
CA PHE A 79 -2.69 -16.84 2.27
C PHE A 79 -1.34 -16.10 2.34
N LYS A 80 -0.28 -16.74 1.86
CA LYS A 80 0.95 -16.05 1.44
C LYS A 80 0.79 -15.56 0.00
N SER A 81 1.32 -14.37 -0.29
CA SER A 81 1.20 -13.77 -1.62
C SER A 81 1.86 -14.64 -2.70
N GLU A 82 3.06 -15.16 -2.43
CA GLU A 82 3.78 -16.01 -3.39
C GLU A 82 3.03 -17.30 -3.68
N GLU A 83 2.51 -17.96 -2.65
CA GLU A 83 1.73 -19.18 -2.82
C GLU A 83 0.49 -18.93 -3.70
N LEU A 84 -0.22 -17.83 -3.47
CA LEU A 84 -1.37 -17.47 -4.28
C LEU A 84 -0.99 -17.20 -5.73
N LEU A 85 0.13 -16.51 -5.98
CA LEU A 85 0.66 -16.30 -7.34
C LEU A 85 1.00 -17.63 -8.02
N GLU A 86 1.69 -18.54 -7.34
CA GLU A 86 2.03 -19.86 -7.87
C GLU A 86 0.78 -20.64 -8.32
N ARG A 87 -0.31 -20.53 -7.56
CA ARG A 87 -1.59 -21.17 -7.91
C ARG A 87 -2.24 -20.50 -9.12
N ILE A 88 -2.25 -19.18 -9.18
CA ILE A 88 -2.78 -18.42 -10.33
C ILE A 88 -1.96 -18.71 -11.59
N PHE A 89 -0.64 -18.87 -11.50
CA PHE A 89 0.23 -19.09 -12.66
C PHE A 89 0.12 -20.47 -13.29
N ARG A 90 -0.62 -21.41 -12.65
CA ARG A 90 -1.04 -22.67 -13.28
C ARG A 90 -2.16 -22.47 -14.29
N LEU A 91 -2.81 -21.31 -14.30
CA LEU A 91 -3.76 -20.92 -15.34
C LEU A 91 -2.99 -20.56 -16.61
N PRO A 92 -3.54 -20.90 -17.80
CA PRO A 92 -2.94 -20.55 -19.08
C PRO A 92 -3.26 -19.08 -19.45
N ILE A 93 -2.88 -18.15 -18.57
CA ILE A 93 -2.87 -16.71 -18.84
C ILE A 93 -1.55 -16.30 -19.49
N SER A 94 -1.52 -15.17 -20.19
CA SER A 94 -0.32 -14.72 -20.89
C SER A 94 0.84 -14.42 -19.93
N GLU A 95 2.09 -14.58 -20.37
CA GLU A 95 3.25 -14.22 -19.54
C GLU A 95 3.25 -12.73 -19.16
N ALA A 96 2.72 -11.86 -20.02
CA ALA A 96 2.53 -10.44 -19.71
C ALA A 96 1.55 -10.22 -18.54
N ASP A 97 0.47 -11.01 -18.46
CA ASP A 97 -0.48 -10.96 -17.35
C ASP A 97 0.12 -11.53 -16.06
N LYS A 98 0.89 -12.62 -16.16
CA LYS A 98 1.64 -13.16 -15.01
C LYS A 98 2.61 -12.12 -14.47
N GLU A 99 3.34 -11.46 -15.35
CA GLU A 99 4.31 -10.43 -14.99
C GLU A 99 3.65 -9.21 -14.35
N ARG A 100 2.48 -8.80 -14.86
CA ARG A 100 1.66 -7.76 -14.21
C ARG A 100 1.24 -8.14 -12.79
N LEU A 101 0.82 -9.39 -12.58
CA LEU A 101 0.45 -9.89 -11.26
C LEU A 101 1.66 -9.97 -10.33
N ARG A 102 2.85 -10.39 -10.81
CA ARG A 102 4.09 -10.34 -10.01
C ARG A 102 4.39 -8.92 -9.55
N HIS A 103 4.31 -7.97 -10.48
CA HIS A 103 4.59 -6.56 -10.23
C HIS A 103 3.68 -5.96 -9.15
N TRP A 104 2.37 -6.20 -9.23
CA TRP A 104 1.39 -5.58 -8.32
C TRP A 104 1.06 -6.40 -7.07
N THR A 105 1.63 -7.60 -6.93
CA THR A 105 1.39 -8.43 -5.74
C THR A 105 2.48 -8.18 -4.71
N PRO A 106 2.14 -7.64 -3.53
CA PRO A 106 3.13 -7.37 -2.49
C PRO A 106 3.63 -8.68 -1.90
N VAL A 107 4.92 -8.76 -1.62
CA VAL A 107 5.60 -9.96 -1.11
C VAL A 107 6.39 -9.60 0.15
N GLU A 108 6.28 -10.42 1.20
CA GLU A 108 6.97 -10.18 2.47
C GLU A 108 8.21 -11.06 2.56
N ARG A 109 9.40 -10.46 2.64
CA ARG A 109 10.68 -11.17 2.78
C ARG A 109 11.56 -10.44 3.79
N ASN A 110 12.16 -11.18 4.73
CA ASN A 110 13.06 -10.62 5.74
C ASN A 110 12.50 -9.40 6.48
N GLY A 111 11.20 -9.42 6.82
CA GLY A 111 10.54 -8.31 7.53
C GLY A 111 10.22 -7.07 6.69
N ARG A 112 10.47 -7.10 5.37
CA ARG A 112 10.16 -6.02 4.42
C ARG A 112 9.07 -6.42 3.44
N ILE A 113 8.41 -5.42 2.86
CA ILE A 113 7.39 -5.60 1.83
C ILE A 113 7.94 -5.12 0.49
N PHE A 114 8.00 -6.02 -0.47
CA PHE A 114 8.40 -5.75 -1.85
C PHE A 114 7.15 -5.60 -2.71
N LEU A 115 7.04 -4.48 -3.43
CA LEU A 115 5.89 -4.14 -4.26
C LEU A 115 6.32 -3.27 -5.44
N ALA A 116 6.01 -3.70 -6.67
CA ALA A 116 6.25 -2.92 -7.88
C ALA A 116 7.71 -2.43 -8.05
N GLY A 117 8.68 -3.26 -7.65
CA GLY A 117 10.11 -2.91 -7.68
C GLY A 117 10.57 -2.03 -6.53
N GLN A 118 9.68 -1.67 -5.60
CA GLN A 118 9.95 -0.84 -4.43
C GLN A 118 9.90 -1.67 -3.14
N THR A 119 10.64 -1.22 -2.13
CA THR A 119 10.71 -1.83 -0.80
C THR A 119 10.16 -0.90 0.25
N PHE A 120 9.30 -1.45 1.10
CA PHE A 120 8.63 -0.77 2.20
C PHE A 120 8.88 -1.47 3.53
N ARG A 121 8.89 -0.69 4.61
CA ARG A 121 8.90 -1.22 5.97
C ARG A 121 7.56 -1.87 6.30
N ARG A 122 7.59 -2.80 7.25
CA ARG A 122 6.38 -3.51 7.69
C ARG A 122 5.31 -2.58 8.28
N ASN A 123 5.68 -1.44 8.85
CA ASN A 123 4.75 -0.45 9.38
C ASN A 123 4.14 0.46 8.30
N GLU A 124 4.76 0.56 7.12
CA GLU A 124 4.30 1.34 5.98
C GLU A 124 3.29 0.59 5.11
N PHE A 125 3.12 -0.72 5.31
CA PHE A 125 2.17 -1.52 4.57
C PHE A 125 1.30 -2.36 5.52
N ARG A 126 -0.01 -2.17 5.46
CA ARG A 126 -0.98 -2.82 6.35
C ARG A 126 -1.87 -3.80 5.60
N TRP A 127 -1.57 -5.09 5.72
CA TRP A 127 -2.39 -6.18 5.15
C TRP A 127 -3.86 -6.11 5.55
N ALA A 128 -4.15 -5.73 6.79
CA ALA A 128 -5.50 -5.63 7.34
C ALA A 128 -6.25 -4.35 6.96
N ARG A 129 -5.59 -3.44 6.23
CA ARG A 129 -6.19 -2.20 5.79
C ARG A 129 -7.23 -2.47 4.71
N ARG A 130 -8.43 -1.96 4.95
CA ARG A 130 -9.64 -2.17 4.15
C ARG A 130 -10.19 -0.81 3.76
N LEU A 131 -9.47 -0.15 2.88
CA LEU A 131 -9.87 1.13 2.32
C LEU A 131 -10.15 0.95 0.84
N GLU A 132 -11.10 1.72 0.33
CA GLU A 132 -11.44 1.76 -1.09
C GLU A 132 -11.80 3.18 -1.53
N CYS A 133 -11.70 3.42 -2.84
CA CYS A 133 -12.35 4.57 -3.45
C CYS A 133 -13.66 4.11 -4.10
N ARG A 134 -14.79 4.71 -3.69
CA ARG A 134 -16.11 4.33 -4.21
C ARG A 134 -16.24 4.53 -5.73
N HIS A 135 -15.66 5.60 -6.27
CA HIS A 135 -15.66 5.88 -7.70
C HIS A 135 -14.88 4.81 -8.47
N CYS A 136 -13.64 4.52 -8.03
CA CYS A 136 -12.83 3.42 -8.56
C CYS A 136 -13.57 2.08 -8.58
N ILE A 137 -14.28 1.73 -7.50
CA ILE A 137 -15.02 0.47 -7.39
C ILE A 137 -16.27 0.47 -8.28
N ALA A 138 -16.94 1.61 -8.44
CA ALA A 138 -18.11 1.75 -9.30
C ALA A 138 -17.74 1.66 -10.79
N GLU A 139 -16.58 2.17 -11.18
CA GLU A 139 -16.04 2.03 -12.54
C GLU A 139 -15.59 0.60 -12.81
N VAL A 140 -14.71 0.07 -11.94
CA VAL A 140 -14.15 -1.27 -12.08
C VAL A 140 -14.01 -1.90 -10.69
N PRO A 141 -14.77 -2.96 -10.38
CA PRO A 141 -14.77 -3.53 -9.04
C PRO A 141 -13.52 -4.42 -8.83
N TYR A 142 -12.42 -3.78 -8.45
CA TYR A 142 -11.19 -4.44 -8.02
C TYR A 142 -10.47 -3.61 -6.94
N HIS A 143 -9.69 -4.30 -6.12
CA HIS A 143 -8.95 -3.71 -5.01
C HIS A 143 -7.56 -3.32 -5.48
N ARG A 144 -7.15 -2.08 -5.19
CA ARG A 144 -5.82 -1.59 -5.56
C ARG A 144 -4.86 -1.76 -4.40
N VAL A 145 -3.70 -2.34 -4.69
CA VAL A 145 -2.69 -2.72 -3.70
C VAL A 145 -2.18 -1.53 -2.89
N TRP A 146 -2.04 -0.35 -3.50
CA TRP A 146 -1.56 0.86 -2.83
C TRP A 146 -2.52 1.36 -1.75
N TRP A 147 -3.78 0.92 -1.71
CA TRP A 147 -4.69 1.22 -0.58
C TRP A 147 -4.24 0.55 0.73
N HIS A 148 -3.30 -0.40 0.68
CA HIS A 148 -2.65 -0.98 1.86
C HIS A 148 -1.51 -0.13 2.42
N LEU A 149 -0.99 0.83 1.66
CA LEU A 149 0.10 1.70 2.13
C LEU A 149 -0.41 2.63 3.24
N GLU A 150 0.34 2.71 4.32
CA GLU A 150 -0.10 3.31 5.57
C GLU A 150 -0.30 4.82 5.44
N PHE A 151 0.32 5.48 4.47
CA PHE A 151 0.20 6.92 4.23
C PHE A 151 -0.93 7.28 3.24
N PHE A 152 -1.40 6.34 2.41
CA PHE A 152 -2.44 6.61 1.40
C PHE A 152 -3.80 6.96 2.03
N ARG A 153 -4.20 8.23 2.04
CA ARG A 153 -5.55 8.64 2.49
C ARG A 153 -6.44 9.07 1.33
N MET A 154 -5.85 9.48 0.22
CA MET A 154 -6.57 9.95 -0.96
C MET A 154 -6.47 8.94 -2.11
N CYS A 155 -7.53 8.86 -2.90
CA CYS A 155 -7.49 8.17 -4.17
C CYS A 155 -6.69 9.02 -5.17
N PRO A 156 -5.62 8.50 -5.77
CA PRO A 156 -4.81 9.25 -6.74
C PRO A 156 -5.51 9.38 -8.12
N VAL A 157 -6.56 8.61 -8.35
CA VAL A 157 -7.37 8.64 -9.59
C VAL A 157 -8.48 9.69 -9.47
N HIS A 158 -9.32 9.56 -8.44
CA HIS A 158 -10.51 10.41 -8.25
C HIS A 158 -10.31 11.56 -7.27
N GLN A 159 -9.12 11.71 -6.70
CA GLN A 159 -8.76 12.78 -5.74
C GLN A 159 -9.75 12.93 -4.59
N CYS A 160 -10.30 11.82 -4.11
CA CYS A 160 -11.23 11.78 -2.98
C CYS A 160 -10.68 10.94 -1.83
N SER A 161 -11.14 11.19 -0.60
CA SER A 161 -10.76 10.38 0.56
C SER A 161 -11.12 8.91 0.34
N LEU A 162 -10.20 8.02 0.71
CA LEU A 162 -10.46 6.60 0.78
C LEU A 162 -11.37 6.30 1.97
N GLU A 163 -12.30 5.37 1.77
CA GLU A 163 -13.29 5.01 2.78
C GLU A 163 -13.10 3.59 3.29
N PRO A 164 -13.41 3.32 4.57
CA PRO A 164 -13.47 1.96 5.07
C PRO A 164 -14.49 1.12 4.31
N ILE A 165 -14.08 -0.08 3.92
CA ILE A 165 -14.97 -1.04 3.25
C ILE A 165 -16.05 -1.47 4.24
N ARG A 166 -17.30 -1.17 3.91
CA ARG A 166 -18.46 -1.38 4.79
C ARG A 166 -18.97 -2.83 4.80
N HIS A 167 -18.58 -3.62 3.80
CA HIS A 167 -19.10 -4.96 3.57
C HIS A 167 -17.98 -6.01 3.58
N GLY A 168 -18.21 -7.14 4.25
CA GLY A 168 -17.26 -8.26 4.32
C GLY A 168 -17.09 -8.78 5.74
N GLN A 169 -16.71 -10.06 5.88
CA GLN A 169 -16.38 -10.61 7.19
C GLN A 169 -15.15 -9.90 7.77
N ARG A 170 -15.20 -9.58 9.07
CA ARG A 170 -14.03 -9.14 9.81
C ARG A 170 -13.03 -10.30 9.83
N SER A 171 -11.91 -10.16 9.13
CA SER A 171 -10.76 -11.05 9.19
C SER A 171 -9.59 -10.26 9.76
N ILE A 172 -8.77 -10.93 10.56
CA ILE A 172 -7.53 -10.37 11.10
C ILE A 172 -6.45 -10.58 10.05
N GLY A 173 -5.74 -9.52 9.68
CA GLY A 173 -4.64 -9.60 8.72
C GLY A 173 -5.10 -9.57 7.27
N ARG A 174 -4.54 -10.45 6.43
CA ARG A 174 -4.86 -10.54 5.00
C ARG A 174 -6.34 -10.86 4.81
N TRP A 175 -6.92 -10.33 3.74
CA TRP A 175 -8.35 -10.47 3.49
C TRP A 175 -8.63 -10.62 2.00
N TRP A 176 -9.78 -11.21 1.70
CA TRP A 176 -10.24 -11.47 0.36
C TRP A 176 -11.28 -10.42 -0.03
N PRO A 177 -11.00 -9.57 -1.03
CA PRO A 177 -11.99 -8.59 -1.44
C PRO A 177 -13.16 -9.24 -2.14
N ARG A 178 -14.35 -8.67 -1.95
CA ARG A 178 -15.57 -9.16 -2.58
C ARG A 178 -16.18 -8.06 -3.43
N TYR A 179 -16.62 -8.45 -4.61
CA TYR A 179 -17.17 -7.56 -5.61
C TYR A 179 -18.61 -7.94 -5.93
N SER A 180 -19.41 -6.97 -6.37
CA SER A 180 -20.80 -7.19 -6.78
C SER A 180 -20.90 -7.88 -8.14
N HIS A 181 -19.89 -7.71 -8.99
CA HIS A 181 -19.79 -8.30 -10.32
C HIS A 181 -18.32 -8.40 -10.75
N ALA A 182 -18.04 -9.22 -11.76
CA ALA A 182 -16.73 -9.28 -12.38
C ALA A 182 -16.70 -8.35 -13.61
N ALA A 183 -15.69 -7.49 -13.71
CA ALA A 183 -15.39 -6.78 -14.95
C ALA A 183 -14.65 -7.70 -15.93
N SER A 184 -15.22 -7.90 -17.12
CA SER A 184 -14.72 -8.82 -18.15
C SER A 184 -13.71 -8.19 -19.11
N GLU A 185 -13.62 -6.87 -19.18
CA GLU A 185 -12.76 -6.16 -20.13
C GLU A 185 -11.52 -5.58 -19.43
N ARG A 186 -10.40 -5.50 -20.16
CA ARG A 186 -9.26 -4.67 -19.75
C ARG A 186 -9.73 -3.24 -19.81
N LEU A 187 -10.12 -2.70 -18.67
CA LEU A 187 -10.47 -1.29 -18.59
C LEU A 187 -9.20 -0.45 -18.71
N PRO A 188 -9.31 0.71 -19.37
CA PRO A 188 -8.16 1.46 -19.82
C PRO A 188 -7.36 2.00 -18.64
N HIS A 189 -6.18 2.49 -18.99
CA HIS A 189 -5.14 3.07 -18.16
C HIS A 189 -5.62 3.70 -16.84
N VAL A 190 -4.83 3.55 -15.78
CA VAL A 190 -5.02 4.37 -14.57
C VAL A 190 -4.54 5.77 -14.92
N GLU A 191 -5.48 6.64 -15.29
CA GLU A 191 -5.23 8.08 -15.43
C GLU A 191 -5.18 8.68 -14.03
N LEU A 192 -4.01 9.20 -13.66
CA LEU A 192 -3.87 9.97 -12.44
C LEU A 192 -4.55 11.32 -12.68
N GLY A 193 -5.34 11.81 -11.73
CA GLY A 193 -6.01 13.09 -11.89
C GLY A 193 -5.00 14.21 -12.20
N ASP A 194 -5.30 15.03 -13.21
CA ASP A 194 -4.44 16.12 -13.69
C ASP A 194 -4.18 17.24 -12.67
N GLY A 195 -4.84 17.18 -11.51
CA GLY A 195 -5.07 18.36 -10.68
C GLY A 195 -4.03 18.67 -9.61
N GLU A 196 -3.35 17.69 -9.01
CA GLU A 196 -2.58 17.97 -7.79
C GLU A 196 -1.29 17.14 -7.67
N ASP A 197 -0.21 17.86 -7.38
CA ASP A 197 1.07 17.31 -6.96
C ASP A 197 0.97 16.83 -5.51
N THR A 198 0.39 15.63 -5.33
CA THR A 198 0.23 14.99 -4.02
C THR A 198 1.22 13.85 -3.82
N LEU A 199 1.51 13.54 -2.56
CA LEU A 199 2.33 12.37 -2.20
C LEU A 199 1.77 11.08 -2.79
N GLU A 200 0.46 10.86 -2.71
CA GLU A 200 -0.16 9.66 -3.30
C GLU A 200 0.07 9.59 -4.81
N SER A 201 -0.06 10.71 -5.53
CA SER A 201 0.19 10.76 -6.98
C SER A 201 1.67 10.52 -7.30
N TYR A 202 2.59 11.12 -6.53
CA TYR A 202 4.04 10.86 -6.64
C TYR A 202 4.33 9.37 -6.49
N VAL A 203 3.81 8.73 -5.44
CA VAL A 203 4.07 7.30 -5.20
C VAL A 203 3.51 6.44 -6.33
N ILE A 204 2.29 6.70 -6.82
CA ILE A 204 1.75 5.89 -7.92
C ILE A 204 2.56 6.05 -9.21
N ARG A 205 3.03 7.26 -9.53
CA ARG A 205 3.90 7.46 -10.71
C ARG A 205 5.14 6.56 -10.64
N HIS A 206 5.76 6.46 -9.47
CA HIS A 206 6.91 5.57 -9.25
C HIS A 206 6.54 4.09 -9.30
N LEU A 207 5.40 3.67 -8.73
CA LEU A 207 4.97 2.27 -8.79
C LEU A 207 4.52 1.82 -10.19
N ILE A 208 4.01 2.75 -11.03
CA ILE A 208 3.59 2.46 -12.41
C ILE A 208 4.78 2.46 -13.37
N ASN A 209 5.74 3.37 -13.20
CA ASN A 209 6.88 3.50 -14.12
C ASN A 209 7.84 2.32 -13.99
N ARG A 210 7.69 1.33 -14.88
CA ARG A 210 8.53 0.12 -14.92
C ARG A 210 9.91 0.34 -15.54
N ASP A 211 10.11 1.46 -16.24
CA ASP A 211 11.19 1.61 -17.22
C ASP A 211 12.40 2.44 -16.73
N GLY A 212 12.47 2.75 -15.44
CA GLY A 212 13.57 3.53 -14.86
C GLY A 212 14.52 2.66 -14.05
N HIS A 213 15.80 3.04 -14.02
CA HIS A 213 16.82 2.56 -13.08
C HIS A 213 16.52 3.03 -11.63
N SER A 214 15.23 3.05 -11.25
CA SER A 214 14.77 3.43 -9.91
C SER A 214 15.37 2.46 -8.92
N SER A 215 15.99 3.00 -7.87
CA SER A 215 16.55 2.16 -6.83
C SER A 215 15.43 1.41 -6.12
N GLU A 216 15.72 0.22 -5.63
CA GLU A 216 14.75 -0.67 -4.98
C GLU A 216 14.07 -0.05 -3.74
N ARG A 217 14.62 1.04 -3.17
CA ARG A 217 14.08 1.76 -2.01
C ARG A 217 13.69 3.21 -2.29
N GLU A 218 13.72 3.69 -3.52
CA GLU A 218 13.52 5.12 -3.84
C GLU A 218 12.27 5.72 -3.18
N VAL A 219 11.12 5.04 -3.30
CA VAL A 219 9.86 5.51 -2.71
C VAL A 219 9.88 5.44 -1.18
N GLY A 220 10.36 4.34 -0.61
CA GLY A 220 10.45 4.16 0.84
C GLY A 220 11.38 5.18 1.49
N ASP A 221 12.53 5.43 0.87
CA ASP A 221 13.52 6.43 1.28
C ASP A 221 12.95 7.83 1.22
N PHE A 222 12.21 8.14 0.16
CA PHE A 222 11.52 9.42 0.02
C PHE A 222 10.47 9.62 1.13
N ILE A 223 9.64 8.63 1.40
CA ILE A 223 8.59 8.73 2.44
C ILE A 223 9.22 8.93 3.81
N GLU A 224 10.22 8.12 4.16
CA GLU A 224 10.94 8.26 5.43
C GLU A 224 11.54 9.66 5.58
N THR A 225 12.19 10.16 4.54
CA THR A 225 12.79 11.50 4.54
C THR A 225 11.71 12.58 4.68
N ALA A 226 10.58 12.42 3.97
CA ALA A 226 9.46 13.34 4.04
C ALA A 226 8.86 13.38 5.46
N GLU A 227 8.75 12.23 6.13
CA GLU A 227 8.30 12.20 7.53
C GLU A 227 9.24 12.97 8.46
N VAL A 228 10.55 12.76 8.33
CA VAL A 228 11.55 13.40 9.19
C VAL A 228 11.57 14.91 8.97
N VAL A 229 11.69 15.35 7.71
CA VAL A 229 11.69 16.78 7.33
C VAL A 229 10.39 17.45 7.73
N GLY A 230 9.27 16.79 7.44
CA GLY A 230 7.94 17.26 7.80
C GLY A 230 7.77 17.48 9.29
N ARG A 231 8.17 16.51 10.11
CA ARG A 231 8.09 16.63 11.58
C ARG A 231 9.01 17.70 12.12
N LEU A 232 10.21 17.87 11.54
CA LEU A 232 11.15 18.90 11.97
C LEU A 232 10.59 20.30 11.71
N ILE A 233 10.16 20.56 10.48
CA ILE A 233 9.72 21.89 10.04
C ILE A 233 8.29 22.21 10.51
N GLY A 234 7.43 21.20 10.62
CA GLY A 234 6.02 21.35 10.99
C GLY A 234 5.77 21.56 12.48
N ASN A 235 6.76 21.28 13.33
CA ASN A 235 6.60 21.34 14.78
C ASN A 235 7.59 22.31 15.44
N PRO A 236 7.25 22.92 16.58
CA PRO A 236 8.21 23.72 17.34
C PRO A 236 9.45 22.92 17.76
N ARG A 237 10.55 23.62 18.05
CA ARG A 237 11.74 22.95 18.60
C ARG A 237 11.40 22.25 19.91
N GLN A 238 11.71 20.96 19.98
CA GLN A 238 11.51 20.13 21.17
C GLN A 238 12.54 19.00 21.26
N PRO A 239 12.83 18.49 22.47
CA PRO A 239 13.86 17.48 22.68
C PRO A 239 13.45 16.06 22.26
N THR A 240 12.15 15.79 22.09
CA THR A 240 11.60 14.48 21.75
C THR A 240 10.90 14.50 20.40
N VAL A 241 10.91 13.36 19.69
CA VAL A 241 10.25 13.23 18.38
C VAL A 241 8.74 13.48 18.52
N PRO A 242 8.14 14.42 17.74
CA PRO A 242 6.70 14.63 17.74
C PRO A 242 5.96 13.36 17.27
N PRO A 243 4.71 13.14 17.73
CA PRO A 243 3.88 12.07 17.18
C PRO A 243 3.67 12.29 15.67
N PHE A 244 3.63 11.21 14.91
CA PHE A 244 3.39 11.27 13.48
C PHE A 244 2.01 11.91 13.17
N SER A 245 2.00 12.86 12.24
CA SER A 245 0.77 13.36 11.63
C SER A 245 0.84 13.34 10.10
N LYS A 246 -0.31 13.22 9.44
CA LYS A 246 -0.38 13.34 7.98
C LYS A 246 0.04 14.74 7.49
N ALA A 247 -0.26 15.78 8.26
CA ALA A 247 0.10 17.15 7.92
C ALA A 247 1.63 17.33 7.84
N ASP A 248 2.37 16.69 8.76
CA ASP A 248 3.83 16.67 8.70
C ASP A 248 4.32 15.99 7.42
N LEU A 249 3.80 14.80 7.11
CA LEU A 249 4.19 14.07 5.90
C LEU A 249 3.88 14.86 4.62
N ASP A 250 2.71 15.49 4.52
CA ASP A 250 2.33 16.32 3.37
C ASP A 250 3.20 17.60 3.29
N LEU A 251 3.63 18.17 4.43
CA LEU A 251 4.59 19.27 4.46
C LEU A 251 5.97 18.82 3.98
N GLY A 252 6.50 17.72 4.52
CA GLY A 252 7.79 17.17 4.14
C GLY A 252 7.84 16.79 2.67
N TYR A 253 6.77 16.21 2.13
CA TYR A 253 6.62 15.96 0.69
C TYR A 253 6.83 17.24 -0.11
N ARG A 254 6.10 18.33 0.21
CA ARG A 254 6.20 19.61 -0.52
C ARG A 254 7.60 20.21 -0.42
N VAL A 255 8.21 20.16 0.76
CA VAL A 255 9.56 20.67 0.98
C VAL A 255 10.56 19.90 0.12
N LEU A 256 10.53 18.57 0.15
CA LEU A 256 11.44 17.71 -0.61
C LEU A 256 11.22 17.80 -2.12
N ASN A 257 9.96 17.83 -2.56
CA ASN A 257 9.64 17.93 -3.99
C ASN A 257 10.09 19.28 -4.59
N GLY A 258 10.23 20.33 -3.76
CA GLY A 258 10.84 21.61 -4.15
C GLY A 258 12.37 21.60 -4.25
N GLY A 259 13.02 20.48 -3.89
CA GLY A 259 14.47 20.29 -3.98
C GLY A 259 15.29 21.01 -2.89
N PRO A 260 16.63 21.00 -3.01
CA PRO A 260 17.54 21.51 -1.97
C PRO A 260 17.28 22.94 -1.51
N SER A 261 16.98 23.86 -2.44
CA SER A 261 16.68 25.26 -2.11
C SER A 261 15.43 25.41 -1.24
N SER A 262 14.40 24.60 -1.51
CA SER A 262 13.17 24.58 -0.71
C SER A 262 13.43 24.12 0.72
N ILE A 263 14.28 23.10 0.90
CA ILE A 263 14.70 22.62 2.22
C ILE A 263 15.38 23.75 3.01
N ILE A 264 16.36 24.43 2.39
CA ILE A 264 17.10 25.53 3.02
C ILE A 264 16.16 26.66 3.42
N GLU A 265 15.26 27.07 2.52
CA GLU A 265 14.31 28.15 2.76
C GLU A 265 13.39 27.83 3.95
N HIS A 266 12.73 26.67 3.92
CA HIS A 266 11.81 26.27 4.98
C HIS A 266 12.52 26.06 6.31
N PHE A 267 13.72 25.47 6.31
CA PHE A 267 14.49 25.28 7.53
C PHE A 267 14.94 26.61 8.15
N ARG A 268 15.37 27.59 7.33
CA ARG A 268 15.70 28.94 7.81
C ARG A 268 14.50 29.66 8.39
N ALA A 269 13.35 29.60 7.71
CA ALA A 269 12.10 30.18 8.22
C ALA A 269 11.71 29.54 9.55
N TRP A 270 11.83 28.21 9.66
CA TRP A 270 11.59 27.49 10.90
C TRP A 270 12.54 27.91 12.03
N MET A 271 13.83 28.07 11.78
CA MET A 271 14.80 28.56 12.77
C MET A 271 14.51 29.99 13.23
N GLN A 272 13.99 30.85 12.36
CA GLN A 272 13.58 32.21 12.73
C GLN A 272 12.34 32.19 13.62
N ALA A 273 11.36 31.34 13.32
CA ALA A 273 10.16 31.16 14.14
C ALA A 273 10.45 30.46 15.48
N ASN A 274 11.53 29.66 15.53
CA ASN A 274 11.98 28.95 16.72
C ASN A 274 13.40 29.43 17.07
N PRO A 275 13.59 30.64 17.61
CA PRO A 275 14.93 31.15 17.90
C PRO A 275 15.67 30.22 18.87
N PRO A 276 16.97 29.98 18.67
CA PRO A 276 17.74 29.11 19.55
C PRO A 276 17.83 29.69 20.97
N PRO A 277 18.07 28.84 21.98
CA PRO A 277 18.36 29.34 23.33
C PRO A 277 19.63 30.22 23.30
N PRO A 278 19.79 31.19 24.23
CA PRO A 278 20.92 32.11 24.27
C PRO A 278 22.31 31.45 24.30
N PHE A 279 22.37 30.16 24.63
CA PHE A 279 23.58 29.37 24.81
C PHE A 279 23.62 28.17 23.86
N ALA A 280 23.12 28.33 22.63
CA ALA A 280 23.22 27.29 21.62
C ALA A 280 24.68 27.14 21.14
N TYR A 281 25.27 25.97 21.37
CA TYR A 281 26.66 25.66 20.99
C TYR A 281 26.77 24.38 20.17
N ARG A 282 25.69 23.59 20.07
CA ARG A 282 25.64 22.32 19.37
C ARG A 282 24.48 22.34 18.38
N ILE A 283 24.54 21.48 17.37
CA ILE A 283 23.46 21.40 16.40
C ILE A 283 22.17 20.89 17.07
N ARG A 284 22.28 20.00 18.05
CA ARG A 284 21.16 19.64 18.94
C ARG A 284 20.41 20.83 19.54
N ASP A 285 21.11 21.92 19.87
CA ASP A 285 20.48 23.11 20.43
C ASP A 285 19.63 23.87 19.38
N LEU A 286 19.94 23.67 18.09
CA LEU A 286 19.23 24.25 16.95
C LEU A 286 18.11 23.36 16.43
N ALA A 287 18.38 22.05 16.27
CA ALA A 287 17.49 21.09 15.60
C ALA A 287 16.71 20.17 16.58
N GLY A 288 17.00 20.21 17.88
CA GLY A 288 16.28 19.44 18.89
C GLY A 288 16.45 17.93 18.72
N TRP A 289 15.32 17.20 18.72
CA TRP A 289 15.28 15.74 18.52
C TRP A 289 15.92 15.28 17.20
N ALA A 290 15.91 16.14 16.17
CA ALA A 290 16.35 15.76 14.83
C ALA A 290 17.86 15.58 14.72
N ASP A 291 18.64 16.05 15.71
CA ASP A 291 20.09 15.81 15.80
C ASP A 291 20.43 14.31 15.76
N GLU A 292 19.64 13.48 16.43
CA GLU A 292 19.87 12.03 16.49
C GLU A 292 19.58 11.34 15.13
N TYR A 293 18.63 11.88 14.35
CA TYR A 293 18.14 11.28 13.10
C TYR A 293 18.84 11.82 11.85
N LEU A 294 19.18 13.10 11.86
CA LEU A 294 19.78 13.77 10.71
C LEU A 294 21.29 13.91 10.88
N LEU A 295 21.84 13.92 12.10
CA LEU A 295 23.22 14.39 12.30
C LEU A 295 24.11 13.41 13.03
N SER A 296 23.60 12.23 13.41
CA SER A 296 24.44 11.18 13.95
C SER A 296 25.42 10.70 12.88
N GLN A 297 26.71 11.01 13.10
CA GLN A 297 27.81 10.69 12.19
C GLN A 297 28.14 9.20 12.13
N ASP A 298 27.46 8.36 12.91
CA ASP A 298 27.56 6.91 12.75
C ASP A 298 26.84 6.50 11.47
N ARG A 299 27.60 6.60 10.37
CA ARG A 299 27.31 5.97 9.07
C ARG A 299 27.11 4.44 9.16
N ASN A 300 27.31 3.88 10.35
CA ASN A 300 27.00 2.51 10.69
C ASN A 300 25.63 2.48 11.34
N LEU A 301 24.62 2.24 10.50
CA LEU A 301 23.26 1.90 10.87
C LEU A 301 23.22 0.88 12.01
N ASP A 302 22.11 0.89 12.73
CA ASP A 302 21.71 -0.12 13.70
C ASP A 302 22.10 -1.54 13.21
N PRO A 303 23.11 -2.18 13.83
CA PRO A 303 23.60 -3.50 13.41
C PRO A 303 22.55 -4.60 13.62
N GLU A 304 21.43 -4.32 14.28
CA GLU A 304 20.33 -5.27 14.41
C GLU A 304 19.37 -5.29 13.20
N VAL A 305 19.45 -4.31 12.27
CA VAL A 305 18.39 -4.13 11.24
C VAL A 305 18.85 -4.33 9.78
N ASP A 306 20.16 -4.41 9.48
CA ASP A 306 20.68 -4.54 8.09
C ASP A 306 19.93 -3.60 7.11
N ASP A 307 19.65 -2.36 7.53
CA ASP A 307 18.91 -1.40 6.71
C ASP A 307 19.87 -0.68 5.76
N VAL A 308 19.56 -0.67 4.47
CA VAL A 308 20.34 0.10 3.48
C VAL A 308 20.28 1.57 3.87
N ALA A 309 21.42 2.27 3.83
CA ALA A 309 21.47 3.69 4.14
C ALA A 309 20.51 4.47 3.22
N ASN A 310 19.63 5.26 3.82
CA ASN A 310 18.75 6.17 3.10
C ASN A 310 19.59 7.37 2.62
N GLN A 311 20.13 7.29 1.41
CA GLN A 311 21.04 8.32 0.88
C GLN A 311 20.37 9.69 0.78
N LEU A 312 19.08 9.73 0.43
CA LEU A 312 18.32 10.97 0.38
C LEU A 312 18.26 11.64 1.76
N LEU A 313 18.02 10.87 2.83
CA LEU A 313 18.04 11.39 4.19
C LEU A 313 19.42 11.95 4.56
N LEU A 314 20.51 11.28 4.15
CA LEU A 314 21.88 11.75 4.36
C LEU A 314 22.18 13.07 3.63
N ASP A 315 21.70 13.21 2.39
CA ASP A 315 21.89 14.43 1.61
C ASP A 315 21.11 15.61 2.25
N VAL A 316 19.89 15.35 2.72
CA VAL A 316 19.05 16.33 3.44
C VAL A 316 19.68 16.72 4.78
N ALA A 317 20.20 15.74 5.51
CA ALA A 317 20.94 15.92 6.74
C ALA A 317 22.14 16.86 6.57
N ASP A 318 22.93 16.66 5.50
CA ASP A 318 24.08 17.49 5.19
C ASP A 318 23.68 18.95 4.90
N ILE A 319 22.58 19.16 4.17
CA ILE A 319 22.03 20.51 3.94
C ILE A 319 21.67 21.19 5.27
N ILE A 320 20.97 20.49 6.15
CA ILE A 320 20.55 21.02 7.46
C ILE A 320 21.75 21.30 8.36
N ARG A 321 22.76 20.41 8.33
CA ARG A 321 24.01 20.55 9.08
C ARG A 321 24.75 21.83 8.70
N VAL A 322 24.94 22.08 7.40
CA VAL A 322 25.60 23.29 6.89
C VAL A 322 24.87 24.55 7.34
N GLU A 323 23.53 24.55 7.33
CA GLU A 323 22.75 25.70 7.81
C GLU A 323 22.88 25.92 9.32
N CYS A 324 22.95 24.85 10.10
CA CYS A 324 23.20 24.94 11.54
C CYS A 324 24.61 25.46 11.85
N GLU A 325 25.63 24.96 11.17
CA GLU A 325 27.02 25.42 11.32
C GLU A 325 27.15 26.92 11.01
N ARG A 326 26.48 27.38 9.94
CA ARG A 326 26.39 28.81 9.59
C ARG A 326 25.78 29.66 10.71
N VAL A 327 24.73 29.19 11.37
CA VAL A 327 24.08 29.90 12.50
C VAL A 327 24.98 29.91 13.75
N LEU A 328 25.73 28.84 13.98
CA LEU A 328 26.70 28.74 15.07
C LEU A 328 28.02 29.50 14.80
N GLY A 329 28.20 30.04 13.58
CA GLY A 329 29.42 30.74 13.18
C GLY A 329 30.63 29.83 13.03
N ARG A 330 30.43 28.59 12.56
CA ARG A 330 31.47 27.58 12.33
C ARG A 330 31.77 27.36 10.85
#